data_AF-A0AAJ2MXA0-F1
#
_entry.id   AF-A0AAJ2MXA0-F1
#
_cell.length_a   1.000
_cell.length_b   1.000
_cell.length_c   1.000
_cell.angle_alpha   90.00
_cell.angle_beta   90.00
_cell.angle_gamma   90.00
#
_symmetry.space_group_name_H-M   'P 1'
#
loop_
_entity.id
_entity.type
_entity.pdbx_description
1 polymer ?
#
loop_
_entity_poly.entity_id
_entity_poly.type
_entity_poly.pdbx_seq_one_letter_code
_entity_poly.pdbx_strand_id
1 'polypeptide(L)'
;MYHQFLNGPMVLDAEKASILTLRLPDDISDFIVLQAISAPLLEVIVIAEAGTPQNIAIRFQPFMGLKVESLPQSAQAFNTPITRSLGQGFRLYTRMGTAAKFCAAELRRGVSFTLDMTNGLDEGNSVIDNCLTFALQADSKFELVPLEADLRVLHEPKALMVAKALLARQYDYAASSESLAIYMTEIEQVRLELQAFLRGELGQCQASLADEVLRLDPLLLQKQQWLFRTYTHMFERPNYSRAANDADNTDKLLRKLECYELLAPPELIQMVDRLMEDET
;
A
#
# COMPACT_ATOMS: atom_id res chain seq x y z
N MET A 1 -3.02 -16.48 0.09
CA MET A 1 -2.20 -15.34 0.58
C MET A 1 -0.77 -15.83 0.76
N TYR A 2 0.11 -15.63 -0.23
CA TYR A 2 1.53 -15.92 -0.04
C TYR A 2 2.11 -14.81 0.81
N HIS A 3 2.40 -15.16 2.05
CA HIS A 3 3.27 -14.38 2.90
C HIS A 3 4.61 -14.20 2.16
N GLN A 4 5.07 -12.97 2.05
CA GLN A 4 6.24 -12.57 1.27
C GLN A 4 7.52 -12.99 2.02
N PHE A 5 7.79 -14.29 2.02
CA PHE A 5 9.01 -14.83 2.61
C PHE A 5 10.10 -14.78 1.56
N LEU A 6 11.04 -13.86 1.70
CA LEU A 6 12.36 -14.09 1.11
C LEU A 6 12.88 -15.43 1.63
N ASN A 7 13.63 -16.15 0.80
CA ASN A 7 14.31 -17.38 1.18
C ASN A 7 15.17 -17.18 2.45
N GLY A 8 15.54 -18.31 3.07
CA GLY A 8 16.55 -18.33 4.12
C GLY A 8 17.84 -17.63 3.66
N PRO A 9 18.58 -16.98 4.56
CA PRO A 9 19.79 -16.25 4.21
C PRO A 9 20.83 -17.21 3.63
N MET A 10 21.33 -16.87 2.45
CA MET A 10 22.48 -17.51 1.82
C MET A 10 23.70 -16.60 2.01
N VAL A 11 24.82 -17.16 2.45
CA VAL A 11 26.08 -16.42 2.57
C VAL A 11 26.89 -16.59 1.29
N LEU A 12 27.39 -15.49 0.75
CA LEU A 12 28.28 -15.45 -0.41
C LEU A 12 29.56 -14.70 -0.05
N ASP A 13 30.69 -15.26 -0.46
CA ASP A 13 32.00 -14.65 -0.23
C ASP A 13 32.24 -13.51 -1.23
N ALA A 14 32.54 -12.31 -0.75
CA ALA A 14 32.75 -11.14 -1.60
C ALA A 14 34.20 -10.98 -2.07
N GLU A 15 35.04 -12.02 -1.95
CA GLU A 15 36.49 -11.95 -2.17
C GLU A 15 36.90 -11.50 -3.59
N LYS A 16 35.98 -11.49 -4.56
CA LYS A 16 36.23 -11.13 -5.95
C LYS A 16 35.13 -10.23 -6.51
N ALA A 17 35.54 -9.29 -7.37
CA ALA A 17 34.63 -8.54 -8.23
C ALA A 17 33.69 -9.51 -8.96
N SER A 18 32.38 -9.34 -8.73
CA SER A 18 31.36 -10.28 -9.16
C SER A 18 30.13 -9.56 -9.69
N ILE A 19 29.43 -10.21 -10.63
CA ILE A 19 28.13 -9.78 -11.11
C ILE A 19 27.09 -10.73 -10.52
N LEU A 20 26.14 -10.14 -9.80
CA LEU A 20 24.98 -10.84 -9.27
C LEU A 20 23.81 -10.58 -10.21
N THR A 21 23.26 -11.65 -10.78
CA THR A 21 22.14 -11.57 -11.72
C THR A 21 20.92 -12.29 -11.15
N LEU A 22 19.87 -11.52 -10.90
CA LEU A 22 18.58 -12.01 -10.44
C LEU A 22 17.67 -12.23 -11.66
N ARG A 23 17.13 -13.44 -11.81
CA ARG A 23 16.30 -13.83 -12.97
C ARG A 23 15.00 -14.50 -12.55
N LEU A 24 13.92 -14.24 -13.28
CA LEU A 24 12.71 -15.04 -13.23
C LEU A 24 12.87 -16.26 -14.17
N PRO A 25 12.79 -17.50 -13.66
CA PRO A 25 12.80 -18.72 -14.46
C PRO A 25 11.70 -18.75 -15.54
N ASP A 26 11.98 -19.39 -16.68
CA ASP A 26 11.08 -19.39 -17.86
C ASP A 26 9.80 -20.22 -17.64
N ASP A 27 9.82 -21.15 -16.68
CA ASP A 27 8.69 -21.99 -16.27
C ASP A 27 7.71 -21.28 -15.32
N ILE A 28 8.06 -20.08 -14.87
CA ILE A 28 7.25 -19.32 -13.90
C ILE A 28 6.44 -18.22 -14.61
N SER A 29 5.17 -18.13 -14.24
CA SER A 29 4.22 -17.20 -14.83
C SER A 29 4.50 -15.75 -14.44
N ASP A 30 4.37 -14.82 -15.39
CA ASP A 30 4.49 -13.37 -15.16
C ASP A 30 3.49 -12.83 -14.14
N PHE A 31 2.37 -13.55 -13.91
CA PHE A 31 1.40 -13.20 -12.87
C PHE A 31 2.00 -13.20 -11.46
N ILE A 32 3.06 -13.97 -11.19
CA ILE A 32 3.72 -13.93 -9.88
C ILE A 32 4.42 -12.59 -9.64
N VAL A 33 4.93 -11.95 -10.70
CA VAL A 33 5.58 -10.63 -10.62
C VAL A 33 4.55 -9.59 -10.19
N LEU A 34 3.33 -9.65 -10.70
CA LEU A 34 2.24 -8.76 -10.30
C LEU A 34 1.95 -8.82 -8.79
N GLN A 35 2.05 -10.00 -8.18
CA GLN A 35 1.85 -10.20 -6.75
C GLN A 35 3.06 -9.78 -5.91
N ALA A 36 4.26 -9.80 -6.50
CA ALA A 36 5.52 -9.52 -5.83
C ALA A 36 6.00 -8.06 -5.97
N ILE A 37 5.42 -7.25 -6.87
CA ILE A 37 5.79 -5.84 -7.10
C ILE A 37 5.71 -4.97 -5.84
N SER A 38 4.82 -5.30 -4.89
CA SER A 38 4.67 -4.56 -3.64
C SER A 38 5.73 -4.92 -2.59
N ALA A 39 6.60 -5.90 -2.86
CA ALA A 39 7.60 -6.42 -1.93
C ALA A 39 9.02 -6.25 -2.45
N PRO A 40 10.03 -6.34 -1.55
CA PRO A 40 11.41 -6.46 -1.98
C PRO A 40 11.61 -7.79 -2.70
N LEU A 41 12.31 -7.76 -3.84
CA LEU A 41 12.64 -8.97 -4.60
C LEU A 41 13.94 -9.62 -4.10
N LEU A 42 14.82 -8.81 -3.53
CA LEU A 42 16.14 -9.17 -3.04
C LEU A 42 16.47 -8.27 -1.84
N GLU A 43 17.15 -8.84 -0.85
CA GLU A 43 17.77 -8.17 0.29
C GLU A 43 19.21 -8.65 0.39
N VAL A 44 20.14 -7.72 0.55
CA VAL A 44 21.57 -7.98 0.70
C VAL A 44 22.07 -7.24 1.93
N ILE A 45 22.80 -7.92 2.80
CA ILE A 45 23.39 -7.37 4.02
C ILE A 45 24.88 -7.73 4.05
N VAL A 46 25.73 -6.74 4.29
CA VAL A 46 27.17 -6.94 4.46
C VAL A 46 27.41 -7.53 5.84
N ILE A 47 28.10 -8.66 5.88
CA ILE A 47 28.47 -9.38 7.10
C ILE A 47 29.99 -9.62 7.11
N ALA A 48 30.54 -9.92 8.28
CA ALA A 48 31.92 -10.37 8.41
C ALA A 48 31.91 -11.66 9.21
N GLU A 49 32.53 -12.69 8.64
CA GLU A 49 32.80 -13.94 9.33
C GLU A 49 34.22 -13.90 9.88
N ALA A 50 34.46 -14.58 11.00
CA ALA A 50 35.75 -14.47 11.69
C ALA A 50 36.87 -15.04 10.81
N GLY A 51 37.74 -14.14 10.29
CA GLY A 51 38.94 -14.52 9.53
C GLY A 51 38.82 -14.47 8.01
N THR A 52 37.67 -14.08 7.43
CA THR A 52 37.51 -13.87 5.98
C THR A 52 37.28 -12.39 5.65
N PRO A 53 37.77 -11.91 4.49
CA PRO A 53 37.45 -10.57 4.01
C PRO A 53 35.99 -10.55 3.52
N GLN A 54 35.13 -9.83 4.27
CA GLN A 54 33.74 -9.46 3.99
C GLN A 54 32.86 -10.46 3.20
N ASN A 55 31.82 -10.96 3.86
CA ASN A 55 30.80 -11.81 3.25
C ASN A 55 29.51 -11.00 3.06
N ILE A 56 28.62 -11.47 2.20
CA ILE A 56 27.28 -10.91 2.06
C ILE A 56 26.23 -11.97 2.35
N ALA A 57 25.26 -11.62 3.18
CA ALA A 57 24.04 -12.39 3.37
C ALA A 57 23.01 -11.93 2.34
N ILE A 58 22.53 -12.86 1.52
CA ILE A 58 21.59 -12.60 0.44
C ILE A 58 20.30 -13.37 0.67
N ARG A 59 19.18 -12.70 0.47
CA ARG A 59 17.83 -13.26 0.52
C ARG A 59 17.04 -12.77 -0.70
N PHE A 60 16.34 -13.65 -1.39
CA PHE A 60 15.53 -13.28 -2.55
C PHE A 60 14.23 -14.09 -2.56
N GLN A 61 13.28 -13.68 -3.41
CA GLN A 61 11.99 -14.35 -3.50
C GLN A 61 12.15 -15.83 -3.95
N PRO A 62 11.41 -16.80 -3.36
CA PRO A 62 11.60 -18.24 -3.60
C PRO A 62 11.46 -18.69 -5.04
N PHE A 63 10.69 -17.94 -5.83
CA PHE A 63 10.44 -18.21 -7.24
C PHE A 63 11.51 -17.60 -8.17
N MET A 64 12.56 -16.97 -7.64
CA MET A 64 13.61 -16.35 -8.44
C MET A 64 14.89 -17.19 -8.43
N GLY A 65 15.66 -17.12 -9.51
CA GLY A 65 17.00 -17.66 -9.58
C GLY A 65 18.04 -16.56 -9.40
N LEU A 66 19.06 -16.82 -8.57
CA LEU A 66 20.24 -15.97 -8.46
C LEU A 66 21.42 -16.67 -9.14
N LYS A 67 22.11 -15.95 -10.03
CA LYS A 67 23.38 -16.39 -10.63
C LYS A 67 24.49 -15.45 -10.20
N VAL A 68 25.62 -16.03 -9.80
CA VAL A 68 26.83 -15.31 -9.44
C VAL A 68 27.87 -15.61 -10.50
N GLU A 69 28.35 -14.58 -11.19
CA GLU A 69 29.37 -14.68 -12.22
C GLU A 69 30.58 -13.85 -11.81
N SER A 70 31.79 -14.43 -11.87
CA SER A 70 33.02 -13.66 -11.68
C SER A 70 33.17 -12.68 -12.84
N LEU A 71 33.46 -11.40 -12.55
CA LEU A 71 33.44 -10.30 -13.52
C LEU A 71 34.17 -10.64 -14.84
N PRO A 72 33.46 -10.81 -15.98
CA PRO A 72 34.07 -10.76 -17.30
C PRO A 72 34.03 -9.31 -17.82
N GLN A 73 34.96 -8.96 -18.71
CA GLN A 73 35.16 -7.63 -19.34
C GLN A 73 34.00 -7.13 -20.24
N SER A 74 32.75 -7.24 -19.81
CA SER A 74 31.61 -6.73 -20.57
C SER A 74 31.32 -5.27 -20.21
N ALA A 75 31.18 -4.44 -21.24
CA ALA A 75 30.84 -3.02 -21.17
C ALA A 75 29.37 -2.77 -20.80
N GLN A 76 28.87 -3.40 -19.73
CA GLN A 76 27.60 -2.99 -19.15
C GLN A 76 27.80 -1.71 -18.35
N ALA A 77 27.08 -0.66 -18.73
CA ALA A 77 27.04 0.56 -17.94
C ALA A 77 26.25 0.28 -16.65
N PHE A 78 26.81 0.69 -15.51
CA PHE A 78 26.15 0.63 -14.21
C PHE A 78 25.82 2.05 -13.74
N ASN A 79 24.78 2.18 -12.93
CA ASN A 79 24.38 3.44 -12.30
C ASN A 79 25.38 3.88 -11.22
N THR A 80 25.09 5.00 -10.57
CA THR A 80 25.83 5.48 -9.40
C THR A 80 25.94 4.37 -8.33
N PRO A 81 27.15 3.99 -7.92
CA PRO A 81 27.35 2.93 -6.94
C PRO A 81 26.87 3.36 -5.56
N ILE A 82 26.46 2.38 -4.76
CA ILE A 82 26.10 2.52 -3.35
C ILE A 82 27.13 1.75 -2.52
N THR A 83 27.79 2.44 -1.60
CA THR A 83 28.77 1.84 -0.69
C THR A 83 28.10 1.36 0.60
N ARG A 84 28.48 0.18 1.09
CA ARG A 84 27.94 -0.42 2.32
C ARG A 84 29.06 -0.99 3.18
N SER A 85 28.96 -0.77 4.48
CA SER A 85 29.84 -1.34 5.51
C SER A 85 29.14 -2.43 6.32
N LEU A 86 29.85 -3.02 7.29
CA LEU A 86 29.35 -4.11 8.13
C LEU A 86 27.98 -3.81 8.76
N GLY A 87 27.04 -4.74 8.61
CA GLY A 87 25.68 -4.64 9.14
C GLY A 87 24.75 -3.74 8.32
N GLN A 88 25.27 -3.04 7.32
CA GLN A 88 24.46 -2.28 6.38
C GLN A 88 24.05 -3.14 5.18
N GLY A 89 23.00 -2.72 4.50
CA GLY A 89 22.48 -3.46 3.36
C GLY A 89 21.54 -2.64 2.51
N PHE A 90 20.94 -3.30 1.52
CA PHE A 90 19.93 -2.72 0.65
C PHE A 90 18.88 -3.75 0.25
N ARG A 91 17.76 -3.24 -0.28
CA ARG A 91 16.72 -4.04 -0.92
C ARG A 91 16.51 -3.62 -2.36
N LEU A 92 16.16 -4.58 -3.19
CA LEU A 92 15.77 -4.36 -4.58
C LEU A 92 14.25 -4.26 -4.67
N TYR A 93 13.76 -3.13 -5.17
CA TYR A 93 12.35 -2.91 -5.45
C TYR A 93 12.13 -2.59 -6.93
N THR A 94 10.90 -2.78 -7.40
CA THR A 94 10.47 -2.20 -8.67
C THR A 94 10.36 -0.68 -8.52
N ARG A 95 10.88 0.06 -9.49
CA ARG A 95 10.78 1.52 -9.52
C ARG A 95 9.32 1.94 -9.66
N MET A 96 8.90 2.90 -8.82
CA MET A 96 7.55 3.46 -8.82
C MET A 96 7.14 3.94 -10.22
N GLY A 97 5.90 3.65 -10.63
CA GLY A 97 5.37 4.05 -11.94
C GLY A 97 5.78 3.15 -13.11
N THR A 98 6.56 2.09 -12.89
CA THR A 98 6.86 1.12 -13.95
C THR A 98 5.73 0.09 -14.07
N ALA A 99 5.24 -0.13 -15.30
CA ALA A 99 4.26 -1.19 -15.55
C ALA A 99 4.88 -2.59 -15.37
N ALA A 100 4.14 -3.48 -14.70
CA ALA A 100 4.53 -4.85 -14.37
C ALA A 100 5.09 -5.67 -15.54
N LYS A 101 4.53 -5.48 -16.75
CA LYS A 101 4.97 -6.17 -17.96
C LYS A 101 6.45 -5.89 -18.29
N PHE A 102 6.93 -4.68 -18.02
CA PHE A 102 8.32 -4.30 -18.27
C PHE A 102 9.24 -4.86 -17.19
N CYS A 103 8.80 -4.86 -15.93
CA CYS A 103 9.51 -5.49 -14.83
C CYS A 103 9.68 -7.00 -15.07
N ALA A 104 8.61 -7.69 -15.47
CA ALA A 104 8.64 -9.12 -15.78
C ALA A 104 9.58 -9.43 -16.96
N ALA A 105 9.52 -8.64 -18.04
CA ALA A 105 10.41 -8.80 -19.19
C ALA A 105 11.89 -8.59 -18.81
N GLU A 106 12.21 -7.58 -17.99
CA GLU A 106 13.57 -7.36 -17.50
C GLU A 106 14.03 -8.47 -16.56
N LEU A 107 13.17 -8.95 -15.65
CA LEU A 107 13.48 -10.09 -14.78
C LEU A 107 13.72 -11.37 -15.57
N ARG A 108 13.01 -11.61 -16.67
CA ARG A 108 13.28 -12.76 -17.56
C ARG A 108 14.63 -12.65 -18.25
N ARG A 109 15.02 -11.44 -18.67
CA ARG A 109 16.36 -11.18 -19.23
C ARG A 109 17.46 -11.31 -18.18
N GLY A 110 17.17 -10.92 -16.94
CA GLY A 110 18.10 -10.82 -15.84
C GLY A 110 18.32 -9.36 -15.43
N VAL A 111 18.27 -9.13 -14.11
CA VAL A 111 18.63 -7.86 -13.48
C VAL A 111 19.99 -8.05 -12.82
N SER A 112 21.00 -7.36 -13.35
CA SER A 112 22.38 -7.51 -12.91
C SER A 112 22.85 -6.31 -12.08
N PHE A 113 23.64 -6.58 -11.06
CA PHE A 113 24.34 -5.57 -10.27
C PHE A 113 25.76 -6.04 -9.95
N THR A 114 26.71 -5.11 -9.96
CA THR A 114 28.11 -5.39 -9.59
C THR A 114 28.26 -5.41 -8.08
N LEU A 115 29.23 -6.20 -7.66
CA LEU A 115 29.77 -6.25 -6.32
C LEU A 115 31.28 -6.06 -6.46
N ASP A 116 31.78 -4.92 -5.99
CA ASP A 116 33.20 -4.60 -5.99
C ASP A 116 33.68 -4.28 -4.56
N MET A 117 34.80 -4.88 -4.18
CA MET A 117 35.53 -4.53 -2.96
C MET A 117 36.35 -3.27 -3.24
N THR A 118 36.03 -2.17 -2.57
CA THR A 118 36.77 -0.92 -2.70
C THR A 118 37.00 -0.31 -1.33
N ASN A 119 38.15 0.30 -1.12
CA ASN A 119 38.35 1.19 0.02
C ASN A 119 37.45 2.41 -0.21
N GLY A 120 36.37 2.53 0.57
CA GLY A 120 35.42 3.62 0.44
C GLY A 120 36.03 4.91 0.98
N LEU A 121 35.67 6.04 0.36
CA LEU A 121 35.91 7.37 0.93
C LEU A 121 34.61 7.83 1.58
N ASP A 122 34.66 8.19 2.87
CA ASP A 122 33.52 8.77 3.57
C ASP A 122 33.28 10.22 3.12
N GLU A 123 32.10 10.80 3.44
CA GLU A 123 31.80 12.23 3.17
C GLU A 123 32.78 13.20 3.85
N GLY A 124 33.61 12.69 4.78
CA GLY A 124 34.71 13.38 5.45
C GLY A 124 36.13 13.05 4.95
N ASN A 125 36.32 12.43 3.78
CA ASN A 125 37.62 11.99 3.24
C ASN A 125 38.39 11.00 4.15
N SER A 126 37.73 10.33 5.08
CA SER A 126 38.33 9.20 5.81
C SER A 126 38.25 7.93 4.96
N VAL A 127 39.31 7.14 4.96
CA VAL A 127 39.32 5.82 4.32
C VAL A 127 38.53 4.88 5.21
N ILE A 128 37.41 4.37 4.69
CA ILE A 128 36.70 3.26 5.33
C ILE A 128 37.29 1.97 4.76
N ASP A 129 38.15 1.34 5.55
CA ASP A 129 38.65 0.00 5.25
C ASP A 129 37.49 -1.00 5.29
N ASN A 130 37.47 -1.91 4.30
CA ASN A 130 36.45 -2.95 4.17
C ASN A 130 35.04 -2.38 3.90
N CYS A 131 34.83 -1.85 2.70
CA CYS A 131 33.51 -1.49 2.19
C CYS A 131 33.22 -2.24 0.90
N LEU A 132 31.96 -2.60 0.71
CA LEU A 132 31.46 -3.18 -0.53
C LEU A 132 30.69 -2.12 -1.32
N THR A 133 31.01 -1.99 -2.59
CA THR A 133 30.29 -1.13 -3.52
C THR A 133 29.39 -1.96 -4.43
N PHE A 134 28.15 -1.49 -4.57
CA PHE A 134 27.12 -2.13 -5.37
C PHE A 134 26.59 -1.16 -6.42
N ALA A 135 26.55 -1.57 -7.68
CA ALA A 135 25.97 -0.74 -8.73
C ALA A 135 24.96 -1.53 -9.56
N LEU A 136 23.74 -1.01 -9.70
CA LEU A 136 22.69 -1.61 -10.52
C LEU A 136 22.92 -1.27 -12.00
N GLN A 137 22.59 -2.19 -12.91
CA GLN A 137 22.66 -1.94 -14.36
C GLN A 137 21.95 -0.62 -14.76
N ALA A 138 22.54 0.12 -15.70
CA ALA A 138 22.00 1.37 -16.20
C ALA A 138 20.58 1.21 -16.74
N ASP A 139 19.74 2.24 -16.55
CA ASP A 139 18.34 2.29 -17.02
C ASP A 139 17.41 1.16 -16.54
N SER A 140 17.81 0.44 -15.49
CA SER A 140 16.99 -0.61 -14.87
C SER A 140 15.62 -0.10 -14.43
N LYS A 141 14.59 -0.93 -14.56
CA LYS A 141 13.24 -0.68 -14.00
C LYS A 141 13.15 -1.00 -12.52
N PHE A 142 14.27 -1.37 -11.92
CA PHE A 142 14.41 -1.60 -10.49
C PHE A 142 15.20 -0.46 -9.85
N GLU A 143 15.16 -0.44 -8.52
CA GLU A 143 15.90 0.50 -7.70
C GLU A 143 16.47 -0.23 -6.48
N LEU A 144 17.68 0.17 -6.11
CA LEU A 144 18.32 -0.25 -4.87
C LEU A 144 17.98 0.78 -3.80
N VAL A 145 17.31 0.33 -2.75
CA VAL A 145 16.94 1.18 -1.61
C VAL A 145 17.78 0.75 -0.41
N PRO A 146 18.61 1.63 0.15
CA PRO A 146 19.33 1.37 1.40
C PRO A 146 18.39 1.00 2.54
N LEU A 147 18.78 0.07 3.41
CA LEU A 147 17.92 -0.39 4.50
C LEU A 147 17.54 0.74 5.47
N GLU A 148 18.45 1.67 5.75
CA GLU A 148 18.20 2.84 6.60
C GLU A 148 17.28 3.88 5.96
N ALA A 149 17.18 3.89 4.63
CA ALA A 149 16.27 4.75 3.87
C ALA A 149 14.96 4.04 3.49
N ASP A 150 14.85 2.73 3.74
CA ASP A 150 13.71 1.93 3.38
C ASP A 150 12.58 2.05 4.42
N LEU A 151 11.76 3.08 4.25
CA LEU A 151 10.55 3.29 5.04
C LEU A 151 9.37 2.44 4.56
N ARG A 152 9.53 1.55 3.58
CA ARG A 152 8.42 0.77 3.00
C ARG A 152 8.00 -0.39 3.90
N VAL A 153 8.87 -0.87 4.78
CA VAL A 153 8.49 -1.83 5.85
C VAL A 153 7.58 -1.18 6.90
N LEU A 154 7.53 0.15 6.94
CA LEU A 154 6.55 0.91 7.74
C LEU A 154 5.22 1.13 7.01
N HIS A 155 4.98 0.47 5.86
CA HIS A 155 3.74 0.69 5.13
C HIS A 155 2.51 0.36 5.98
N GLU A 156 1.62 1.32 6.02
CA GLU A 156 0.27 1.20 6.51
C GLU A 156 -0.41 -0.02 5.87
N PRO A 157 -1.08 -0.90 6.65
CA PRO A 157 -1.76 -2.07 6.11
C PRO A 157 -2.70 -1.66 4.97
N LYS A 158 -2.75 -2.45 3.89
CA LYS A 158 -3.61 -2.17 2.74
C LYS A 158 -5.08 -1.90 3.15
N ALA A 159 -5.58 -2.64 4.13
CA ALA A 159 -6.93 -2.45 4.67
C ALA A 159 -7.13 -1.04 5.27
N LEU A 160 -6.09 -0.48 5.92
CA LEU A 160 -6.12 0.83 6.56
C LEU A 160 -6.06 1.95 5.50
N MET A 161 -5.27 1.77 4.44
CA MET A 161 -5.27 2.66 3.27
C MET A 161 -6.64 2.69 2.56
N VAL A 162 -7.25 1.52 2.35
CA VAL A 162 -8.58 1.41 1.71
C VAL A 162 -9.66 2.00 2.62
N ALA A 163 -9.60 1.78 3.93
CA ALA A 163 -10.50 2.39 4.90
C ALA A 163 -10.47 3.92 4.83
N LYS A 164 -9.29 4.54 4.80
CA LYS A 164 -9.14 5.99 4.64
C LYS A 164 -9.72 6.48 3.31
N ALA A 165 -9.45 5.77 2.21
CA ALA A 165 -10.00 6.12 0.89
C ALA A 165 -11.54 6.03 0.87
N LEU A 166 -12.11 4.99 1.47
CA LEU A 166 -13.57 4.83 1.59
C LEU A 166 -14.18 5.93 2.43
N LEU A 167 -13.56 6.32 3.55
CA LEU A 167 -14.05 7.44 4.38
C LEU A 167 -13.98 8.78 3.64
N ALA A 168 -12.89 9.04 2.92
CA ALA A 168 -12.69 10.26 2.15
C ALA A 168 -13.66 10.43 0.97
N ARG A 169 -14.28 9.33 0.50
CA ARG A 169 -15.30 9.37 -0.56
C ARG A 169 -16.50 10.23 -0.13
N GLN A 170 -16.91 11.19 -0.95
CA GLN A 170 -18.07 12.03 -0.66
C GLN A 170 -19.36 11.22 -0.61
N TYR A 171 -20.35 11.70 0.14
CA TYR A 171 -21.69 11.12 0.19
C TYR A 171 -22.40 11.41 -1.13
N ASP A 172 -22.63 10.36 -1.93
CA ASP A 172 -23.40 10.46 -3.15
C ASP A 172 -24.87 10.18 -2.85
N TYR A 173 -25.67 11.26 -2.81
CA TYR A 173 -27.11 11.19 -2.54
C TYR A 173 -27.92 10.77 -3.78
N ALA A 174 -27.31 10.68 -4.96
CA ALA A 174 -27.93 10.27 -6.20
C ALA A 174 -27.55 8.83 -6.63
N ALA A 175 -26.80 8.12 -5.78
CA ALA A 175 -26.36 6.75 -6.03
C ALA A 175 -27.54 5.78 -6.26
N SER A 176 -27.38 4.81 -7.16
CA SER A 176 -28.40 3.77 -7.40
C SER A 176 -28.42 2.76 -6.25
N SER A 177 -29.54 2.03 -6.09
CA SER A 177 -29.66 1.01 -5.03
C SER A 177 -28.61 -0.10 -5.12
N GLU A 178 -28.20 -0.48 -6.33
CA GLU A 178 -27.16 -1.47 -6.59
C GLU A 178 -25.79 -0.93 -6.15
N SER A 179 -25.50 0.33 -6.46
CA SER A 179 -24.25 0.98 -6.07
C SER A 179 -24.14 1.16 -4.54
N LEU A 180 -25.25 1.47 -3.86
CA LEU A 180 -25.30 1.53 -2.40
C LEU A 180 -25.03 0.17 -1.76
N ALA A 181 -25.60 -0.90 -2.30
CA ALA A 181 -25.35 -2.27 -1.82
C ALA A 181 -23.86 -2.65 -1.98
N ILE A 182 -23.24 -2.32 -3.13
CA ILE A 182 -21.81 -2.54 -3.36
C ILE A 182 -20.98 -1.78 -2.31
N TYR A 183 -21.26 -0.49 -2.09
CA TYR A 183 -20.52 0.31 -1.11
C TYR A 183 -20.65 -0.22 0.32
N MET A 184 -21.83 -0.73 0.69
CA MET A 184 -22.01 -1.39 1.99
C MET A 184 -21.14 -2.65 2.12
N THR A 185 -21.11 -3.50 1.08
CA THR A 185 -20.27 -4.72 1.09
C THR A 185 -18.77 -4.41 1.10
N GLU A 186 -18.33 -3.37 0.39
CA GLU A 186 -16.93 -2.90 0.41
C GLU A 186 -16.52 -2.46 1.82
N ILE A 187 -17.38 -1.72 2.52
CA ILE A 187 -17.12 -1.29 3.89
C ILE A 187 -17.09 -2.51 4.84
N GLU A 188 -18.03 -3.45 4.73
CA GLU A 188 -18.03 -4.66 5.56
C GLU A 188 -16.76 -5.50 5.38
N GLN A 189 -16.34 -5.70 4.12
CA GLN A 189 -15.12 -6.44 3.81
C GLN A 189 -13.88 -5.78 4.44
N VAL A 190 -13.73 -4.46 4.28
CA VAL A 190 -12.59 -3.73 4.85
C VAL A 190 -12.61 -3.76 6.37
N ARG A 191 -13.78 -3.70 7.01
CA ARG A 191 -13.90 -3.84 8.47
C ARG A 191 -13.49 -5.22 8.96
N LEU A 192 -13.86 -6.29 8.24
CA LEU A 192 -13.40 -7.65 8.57
C LEU A 192 -11.88 -7.78 8.43
N GLU A 193 -11.30 -7.22 7.36
CA GLU A 193 -9.84 -7.20 7.16
C GLU A 193 -9.11 -6.41 8.26
N LEU A 194 -9.68 -5.29 8.73
CA LEU A 194 -9.15 -4.51 9.86
C LEU A 194 -9.26 -5.25 11.20
N GLN A 195 -10.33 -6.00 11.43
CA GLN A 195 -10.47 -6.83 12.63
C GLN A 195 -9.50 -8.01 12.62
N ALA A 196 -9.31 -8.66 11.47
CA ALA A 196 -8.28 -9.70 11.29
C ALA A 196 -6.87 -9.13 11.53
N PHE A 197 -6.61 -7.89 11.06
CA PHE A 197 -5.39 -7.16 11.39
C PHE A 197 -5.22 -7.01 12.91
N LEU A 198 -6.21 -6.43 13.62
CA LEU A 198 -6.13 -6.22 15.08
C LEU A 198 -5.97 -7.52 15.89
N ARG A 199 -6.49 -8.65 15.41
CA ARG A 199 -6.30 -9.97 16.02
C ARG A 199 -4.89 -10.54 15.85
N GLY A 200 -4.04 -9.87 15.07
CA GLY A 200 -2.68 -10.33 14.78
C GLY A 200 -2.61 -11.47 13.76
N GLU A 201 -3.72 -11.76 13.06
CA GLU A 201 -3.77 -12.79 12.00
C GLU A 201 -2.88 -12.42 10.80
N LEU A 202 -2.49 -11.14 10.70
CA LEU A 202 -1.63 -10.57 9.67
C LEU A 202 -0.19 -10.23 10.17
N GLY A 203 0.18 -10.64 11.39
CA GLY A 203 1.50 -10.41 11.98
C GLY A 203 1.49 -9.53 13.24
N GLN A 204 2.66 -9.02 13.64
CA GLN A 204 2.78 -8.14 14.82
C GLN A 204 2.17 -6.76 14.54
N CYS A 205 1.08 -6.42 15.23
CA CYS A 205 0.51 -5.08 15.19
C CYS A 205 1.41 -4.09 15.93
N GLN A 206 1.91 -3.08 15.22
CA GLN A 206 2.47 -1.90 15.87
C GLN A 206 1.36 -1.17 16.62
N ALA A 207 1.62 -0.78 17.88
CA ALA A 207 0.61 -0.15 18.74
C ALA A 207 0.00 1.12 18.12
N SER A 208 0.80 1.92 17.41
CA SER A 208 0.35 3.13 16.71
C SER A 208 -0.65 2.85 15.59
N LEU A 209 -0.46 1.77 14.83
CA LEU A 209 -1.38 1.36 13.77
C LEU A 209 -2.66 0.75 14.35
N ALA A 210 -2.56 0.02 15.47
CA ALA A 210 -3.72 -0.50 16.17
C ALA A 210 -4.62 0.62 16.70
N ASP A 211 -4.03 1.67 17.29
CA ASP A 211 -4.76 2.88 17.71
C ASP A 211 -5.46 3.56 16.54
N GLU A 212 -4.83 3.59 15.37
CA GLU A 212 -5.42 4.17 14.16
C GLU A 212 -6.60 3.35 13.65
N VAL A 213 -6.51 2.02 13.64
CA VAL A 213 -7.65 1.14 13.29
C VAL A 213 -8.81 1.33 14.27
N LEU A 214 -8.54 1.42 15.57
CA LEU A 214 -9.56 1.67 16.59
C LEU A 214 -10.29 3.00 16.40
N ARG A 215 -9.63 4.01 15.81
CA ARG A 215 -10.26 5.29 15.45
C ARG A 215 -11.07 5.21 14.15
N LEU A 216 -10.62 4.44 13.17
CA LEU A 216 -11.27 4.36 11.86
C LEU A 216 -12.49 3.43 11.84
N ASP A 217 -12.49 2.33 12.59
CA ASP A 217 -13.63 1.39 12.63
C ASP A 217 -14.99 2.03 12.99
N PRO A 218 -15.12 2.90 14.02
CA PRO A 218 -16.40 3.55 14.32
C PRO A 218 -16.86 4.49 13.20
N LEU A 219 -15.93 5.15 12.50
CA LEU A 219 -16.25 6.03 11.38
C LEU A 219 -16.78 5.23 10.17
N LEU A 220 -16.18 4.07 9.90
CA LEU A 220 -16.65 3.15 8.86
C LEU A 220 -18.05 2.62 9.19
N LEU A 221 -18.28 2.22 10.46
CA LEU A 221 -19.59 1.79 10.93
C LEU A 221 -20.64 2.89 10.76
N GLN A 222 -20.33 4.13 11.14
CA GLN A 222 -21.24 5.27 10.99
C GLN A 222 -21.60 5.50 9.50
N LYS A 223 -20.61 5.40 8.62
CA LYS A 223 -20.82 5.53 7.17
C LYS A 223 -21.68 4.41 6.60
N GLN A 224 -21.46 3.17 7.06
CA GLN A 224 -22.28 2.01 6.72
C GLN A 224 -23.74 2.18 7.16
N GLN A 225 -23.96 2.66 8.40
CA GLN A 225 -25.30 2.93 8.92
C GLN A 225 -26.02 4.01 8.12
N TRP A 226 -25.31 5.05 7.70
CA TRP A 226 -25.87 6.07 6.82
C TRP A 226 -26.28 5.49 5.46
N LEU A 227 -25.41 4.70 4.82
CA LEU A 227 -25.73 4.02 3.55
C LEU A 227 -26.96 3.11 3.69
N PHE A 228 -27.04 2.36 4.78
CA PHE A 228 -28.16 1.47 5.06
C PHE A 228 -29.49 2.23 5.21
N ARG A 229 -29.49 3.38 5.89
CA ARG A 229 -30.68 4.24 6.00
C ARG A 229 -31.09 4.74 4.62
N THR A 230 -30.15 5.26 3.83
CA THR A 230 -30.41 5.74 2.47
C THR A 230 -30.95 4.64 1.57
N TYR A 231 -30.37 3.44 1.64
CA TYR A 231 -30.82 2.26 0.93
C TYR A 231 -32.26 1.88 1.32
N THR A 232 -32.54 1.81 2.62
CA THR A 232 -33.88 1.47 3.13
C THR A 232 -34.93 2.49 2.68
N HIS A 233 -34.63 3.79 2.77
CA HIS A 233 -35.50 4.86 2.31
C HIS A 233 -35.80 4.83 0.80
N MET A 234 -34.96 4.20 -0.04
CA MET A 234 -35.27 4.01 -1.47
C MET A 234 -36.35 2.95 -1.72
N PHE A 235 -36.50 1.99 -0.81
CA PHE A 235 -37.49 0.91 -0.91
C PHE A 235 -38.70 1.13 0.01
N GLU A 236 -38.61 2.05 0.97
CA GLU A 236 -39.77 2.55 1.68
C GLU A 236 -40.74 3.15 0.66
N ARG A 237 -41.89 2.51 0.52
CA ARG A 237 -42.98 3.07 -0.27
C ARG A 237 -43.31 4.43 0.35
N PRO A 238 -43.42 5.53 -0.44
CA PRO A 238 -44.07 6.72 0.06
C PRO A 238 -45.44 6.26 0.58
N ASN A 239 -45.73 6.58 1.84
CA ASN A 239 -46.83 6.06 2.64
C ASN A 239 -48.05 5.62 1.79
N TYR A 240 -48.62 4.43 2.06
CA TYR A 240 -49.81 3.89 1.39
C TYR A 240 -51.02 4.85 1.33
N SER A 241 -50.98 5.96 2.07
CA SER A 241 -51.93 7.06 2.00
C SER A 241 -51.75 7.99 0.78
N ARG A 242 -50.71 7.83 -0.06
CA ARG A 242 -50.45 8.68 -1.23
C ARG A 242 -50.76 7.97 -2.54
N ALA A 243 -51.49 8.66 -3.41
CA ALA A 243 -51.80 8.16 -4.75
C ALA A 243 -50.56 8.21 -5.65
N ALA A 244 -50.38 7.19 -6.49
CA ALA A 244 -49.24 7.03 -7.40
C ALA A 244 -49.10 8.13 -8.49
N ASN A 245 -50.01 9.11 -8.50
CA ASN A 245 -50.04 10.22 -9.45
C ASN A 245 -49.50 11.54 -8.88
N ASP A 246 -49.03 11.56 -7.63
CA ASP A 246 -48.48 12.77 -7.01
C ASP A 246 -47.04 12.97 -7.51
N ALA A 247 -46.89 13.62 -8.67
CA ALA A 247 -45.61 13.82 -9.35
C ALA A 247 -44.78 14.98 -8.78
N ASP A 248 -45.29 15.67 -7.75
CA ASP A 248 -44.63 16.83 -7.19
C ASP A 248 -43.61 16.44 -6.12
N ASN A 249 -42.50 17.18 -6.17
CA ASN A 249 -41.29 17.05 -5.37
C ASN A 249 -41.52 17.47 -3.90
N THR A 250 -42.63 17.03 -3.32
CA THR A 250 -43.13 17.38 -1.99
C THR A 250 -42.16 16.93 -0.91
N ASP A 251 -41.43 15.84 -1.12
CA ASP A 251 -40.51 15.32 -0.11
C ASP A 251 -39.27 16.20 0.03
N LYS A 252 -38.80 16.84 -1.06
CA LYS A 252 -37.75 17.86 -0.95
C LYS A 252 -38.25 19.14 -0.29
N LEU A 253 -39.53 19.48 -0.45
CA LEU A 253 -40.15 20.63 0.22
C LEU A 253 -40.40 20.36 1.71
N LEU A 254 -40.87 19.16 2.07
CA LEU A 254 -41.03 18.69 3.44
C LEU A 254 -39.69 18.62 4.16
N ARG A 255 -38.66 18.08 3.51
CA ARG A 255 -37.30 18.04 4.08
C ARG A 255 -36.70 19.44 4.26
N LYS A 256 -37.00 20.38 3.35
CA LYS A 256 -36.64 21.80 3.54
C LYS A 256 -37.41 22.41 4.70
N LEU A 257 -38.70 22.12 4.83
CA LEU A 257 -39.55 22.59 5.91
C LEU A 257 -39.06 22.09 7.27
N GLU A 258 -38.73 20.80 7.41
CA GLU A 258 -38.13 20.24 8.63
C GLU A 258 -36.79 20.90 8.97
N CYS A 259 -35.93 21.15 7.98
CA CYS A 259 -34.70 21.90 8.20
C CYS A 259 -34.96 23.35 8.61
N TYR A 260 -36.01 23.99 8.10
CA TYR A 260 -36.41 25.33 8.51
C TYR A 260 -37.00 25.34 9.92
N GLU A 261 -37.81 24.37 10.33
CA GLU A 261 -38.32 24.24 11.70
C GLU A 261 -37.18 24.03 12.72
N LEU A 262 -36.17 23.24 12.35
CA LEU A 262 -34.99 22.99 13.21
C LEU A 262 -34.07 24.20 13.35
N LEU A 263 -34.04 25.09 12.35
CA LEU A 263 -33.17 26.27 12.31
C LEU A 263 -33.90 27.58 12.63
N ALA A 264 -35.24 27.57 12.63
CA ALA A 264 -36.03 28.76 12.89
C ALA A 264 -35.97 29.12 14.38
N PRO A 265 -35.78 30.42 14.70
CA PRO A 265 -35.88 30.87 16.08
C PRO A 265 -37.32 30.72 16.58
N PRO A 266 -37.50 30.38 17.87
CA PRO A 266 -38.82 30.04 18.44
C PRO A 266 -39.84 31.19 18.36
N GLU A 267 -39.36 32.44 18.24
CA GLU A 267 -40.19 33.63 18.08
C GLU A 267 -40.89 33.66 16.71
N LEU A 268 -40.23 33.19 15.64
CA LEU A 268 -40.79 33.13 14.29
C LEU A 268 -41.87 32.05 14.19
N ILE A 269 -41.65 30.90 14.84
CA ILE A 269 -42.62 29.80 14.89
C ILE A 269 -43.89 30.26 15.60
N GLN A 270 -43.76 30.89 16.78
CA GLN A 270 -44.91 31.43 17.52
C GLN A 270 -45.66 32.54 16.77
N MET A 271 -44.96 33.34 15.96
CA MET A 271 -45.59 34.39 15.16
C MET A 271 -46.37 33.82 13.98
N VAL A 272 -45.85 32.77 13.34
CA VAL A 272 -46.56 32.04 12.28
C VAL A 272 -47.78 31.32 12.84
N ASP A 273 -47.66 30.69 14.02
CA ASP A 273 -48.80 30.03 14.67
C ASP A 273 -49.92 31.04 15.01
N ARG A 274 -49.58 32.23 15.50
CA ARG A 274 -50.57 33.30 15.74
C ARG A 274 -51.24 33.82 14.46
N LEU A 275 -50.47 33.96 13.37
CA LEU A 275 -51.02 34.35 12.07
C LEU A 275 -51.97 33.28 11.51
N MET A 276 -51.68 32.00 11.75
CA MET A 276 -52.53 30.88 11.36
C MET A 276 -53.81 30.80 12.19
N GLU A 277 -53.74 31.17 13.49
CA GLU A 277 -54.91 31.28 14.37
C GLU A 277 -55.82 32.47 14.02
N ASP A 278 -55.26 33.56 13.47
CA ASP A 278 -56.00 34.76 13.05
C ASP A 278 -56.73 34.61 11.68
N GLU A 279 -56.45 33.55 10.90
CA GLU A 279 -57.08 33.28 9.60
C GLU A 279 -58.29 32.30 9.66
N THR A 280 -58.73 31.88 10.85
CA THR A 280 -59.98 31.11 11.07
C THR A 280 -61.06 31.91 11.79
#